data_AF-A0A7S1T3J7-F1
#
_entry.id   AF-A0A7S1T3J7-F1
#
_cell.length_a   1.000
_cell.length_b   1.000
_cell.length_c   1.000
_cell.angle_alpha   90.00
_cell.angle_beta   90.00
_cell.angle_gamma   90.00
#
_symmetry.space_group_name_H-M   'P 1'
#
loop_
_entity.id
_entity.type
_entity.pdbx_description
1 polymer ?
#
loop_
_entity_poly.entity_id
_entity_poly.type
_entity_poly.pdbx_seq_one_letter_code
_entity_poly.pdbx_strand_id
1 'polypeptide(L)'
;MLLFRATYLRSFSKPLPNLLKSRTCPQLNMSKKRKISAGVPENTRSESPPTVKALTRCEWASEYAGAGSKEYIHYHDTEWGRPVHDDKILFEFLVLEGAQAGLSWATILKKRSAYRTAFKGFDIDAVTAFGDKEVEALLAPESGIVRHRGKIKSAINNAKLAQEIVKEHGSFSNYMWSTFLPNGKPIVNKWTCLSQVPSKSDLSGEMSKTLKKRGFNFVGPTTCYSFMQAVGMVNDHIAGCFCYSICCDLGR
;
A
#
# COMPACT_ATOMS: atom_id res chain seq x y z
N MET A 1 -17.02 2.37 12.20
CA MET A 1 -15.67 2.93 12.41
C MET A 1 -14.73 1.74 12.68
N LEU A 2 -14.09 1.21 11.62
CA LEU A 2 -13.26 -0.02 11.65
C LEU A 2 -11.79 0.34 11.87
N LEU A 3 -11.29 0.10 13.07
CA LEU A 3 -9.86 0.10 13.41
C LEU A 3 -9.62 -0.93 14.52
N PHE A 4 -8.49 -1.62 14.44
CA PHE A 4 -7.85 -2.51 15.44
C PHE A 4 -8.47 -3.89 15.73
N ARG A 5 -7.70 -4.93 15.39
CA ARG A 5 -7.55 -6.12 16.25
C ARG A 5 -6.07 -6.51 16.34
N ALA A 6 -5.40 -5.91 17.32
CA ALA A 6 -4.31 -6.52 18.06
C ALA A 6 -4.84 -6.72 19.49
N THR A 7 -4.84 -7.97 19.97
CA THR A 7 -5.40 -8.37 21.27
C THR A 7 -4.36 -8.26 22.38
N TYR A 8 -4.70 -7.56 23.48
CA TYR A 8 -4.26 -7.95 24.82
C TYR A 8 -5.32 -7.59 25.89
N LEU A 9 -5.62 -8.59 26.74
CA LEU A 9 -6.23 -8.63 28.08
C LEU A 9 -7.76 -8.54 28.36
N ARG A 10 -8.25 -9.68 28.90
CA ARG A 10 -9.10 -9.94 30.08
C ARG A 10 -10.39 -9.13 30.33
N SER A 11 -11.51 -9.88 30.21
CA SER A 11 -12.66 -10.00 31.12
C SER A 11 -13.33 -8.73 31.66
N PHE A 12 -14.52 -8.41 31.15
CA PHE A 12 -15.77 -8.32 31.95
C PHE A 12 -17.00 -8.37 31.03
N SER A 13 -18.05 -8.95 31.56
CA SER A 13 -19.20 -9.57 30.91
C SER A 13 -20.34 -8.59 30.61
N LYS A 14 -20.88 -8.61 29.37
CA LYS A 14 -22.31 -8.75 28.99
C LYS A 14 -22.52 -8.38 27.50
N PRO A 15 -23.44 -9.05 26.77
CA PRO A 15 -23.54 -8.97 25.32
C PRO A 15 -24.51 -7.88 24.84
N LEU A 16 -24.17 -7.22 23.72
CA LEU A 16 -25.07 -6.37 22.92
C LEU A 16 -25.07 -6.89 21.46
N PRO A 17 -26.13 -6.62 20.68
CA PRO A 17 -26.67 -7.57 19.72
C PRO A 17 -25.95 -7.59 18.37
N ASN A 18 -26.01 -8.77 17.76
CA ASN A 18 -25.53 -9.09 16.43
C ASN A 18 -26.14 -8.19 15.34
N LEU A 19 -25.32 -7.34 14.73
CA LEU A 19 -25.62 -6.65 13.46
C LEU A 19 -24.40 -6.76 12.53
N LEU A 20 -23.96 -8.00 12.29
CA LEU A 20 -23.10 -8.32 11.16
C LEU A 20 -23.99 -8.59 9.94
N LYS A 21 -24.23 -7.55 9.13
CA LYS A 21 -24.57 -7.79 7.72
C LYS A 21 -23.28 -8.23 7.03
N SER A 22 -23.12 -9.53 6.85
CA SER A 22 -22.09 -10.11 5.99
C SER A 22 -22.28 -9.55 4.58
N ARG A 23 -21.39 -8.67 4.14
CA ARG A 23 -21.30 -8.31 2.72
C ARG A 23 -20.62 -9.48 2.02
N THR A 24 -21.43 -10.35 1.41
CA THR A 24 -20.95 -11.42 0.53
C THR A 24 -20.37 -10.80 -0.74
N CYS A 25 -19.32 -11.42 -1.31
CA CYS A 25 -18.76 -11.02 -2.59
C CYS A 25 -19.88 -10.99 -3.65
N PRO A 26 -20.11 -9.87 -4.36
CA PRO A 26 -21.08 -9.84 -5.44
C PRO A 26 -20.68 -10.84 -6.53
N GLN A 27 -21.58 -11.74 -6.92
CA GLN A 27 -21.36 -12.61 -8.07
C GLN A 27 -21.57 -11.79 -9.36
N LEU A 28 -20.55 -11.72 -10.22
CA LEU A 28 -20.64 -11.11 -11.54
C LEU A 28 -21.48 -11.99 -12.47
N ASN A 29 -22.72 -11.59 -12.74
CA ASN A 29 -23.60 -12.28 -13.70
C ASN A 29 -23.27 -11.88 -15.14
N MET A 30 -22.90 -12.86 -15.96
CA MET A 30 -22.74 -12.71 -17.41
C MET A 30 -24.02 -13.09 -18.17
N SER A 31 -24.38 -12.25 -19.15
CA SER A 31 -25.23 -12.50 -20.33
C SER A 31 -26.76 -12.33 -20.22
N LYS A 32 -27.30 -11.52 -21.15
CA LYS A 32 -28.54 -11.76 -21.91
C LYS A 32 -28.53 -10.93 -23.20
N LYS A 33 -28.51 -11.62 -24.35
CA LYS A 33 -28.69 -11.05 -25.70
C LYS A 33 -30.14 -10.53 -25.84
N ARG A 34 -30.35 -9.34 -26.41
CA ARG A 34 -31.68 -8.87 -26.86
C ARG A 34 -31.68 -8.63 -28.37
N LYS A 35 -32.73 -9.11 -29.02
CA LYS A 35 -33.05 -9.00 -30.46
C LYS A 35 -33.41 -7.56 -30.81
N ILE A 36 -33.04 -7.13 -32.02
CA ILE A 36 -33.38 -5.82 -32.60
C ILE A 36 -34.51 -6.03 -33.62
N SER A 37 -35.56 -5.21 -33.56
CA SER A 37 -36.54 -5.01 -34.64
C SER A 37 -36.71 -3.52 -34.90
N ALA A 38 -36.82 -3.16 -36.18
CA ALA A 38 -36.69 -1.82 -36.73
C ALA A 38 -37.92 -0.91 -36.53
N GLY A 39 -37.66 0.40 -36.48
CA GLY A 39 -38.65 1.48 -36.60
C GLY A 39 -38.06 2.83 -36.20
N VAL A 40 -37.95 3.77 -37.14
CA VAL A 40 -37.57 5.19 -36.96
C VAL A 40 -38.82 6.02 -37.28
N PRO A 41 -39.15 7.08 -36.51
CA PRO A 41 -38.79 8.41 -36.97
C PRO A 41 -38.22 9.37 -35.91
N GLU A 42 -37.40 10.24 -36.47
CA GLU A 42 -36.74 11.48 -36.08
C GLU A 42 -37.54 12.41 -35.15
N ASN A 43 -36.94 12.84 -34.02
CA ASN A 43 -37.16 14.16 -33.43
C ASN A 43 -36.01 14.55 -32.48
N THR A 44 -35.58 15.81 -32.61
CA THR A 44 -34.46 16.51 -31.96
C THR A 44 -34.44 16.36 -30.44
N ARG A 45 -33.34 15.84 -29.88
CA ARG A 45 -32.96 16.02 -28.47
C ARG A 45 -31.44 16.19 -28.35
N SER A 46 -31.05 17.22 -27.61
CA SER A 46 -29.67 17.57 -27.32
C SER A 46 -28.88 16.37 -26.83
N GLU A 47 -27.82 16.01 -27.55
CA GLU A 47 -26.89 14.99 -27.11
C GLU A 47 -26.24 15.44 -25.80
N SER A 48 -26.54 14.71 -24.74
CA SER A 48 -25.74 14.78 -23.51
C SER A 48 -24.34 14.31 -23.87
N PRO A 49 -23.26 14.94 -23.36
CA PRO A 49 -21.91 14.47 -23.62
C PRO A 49 -21.79 12.99 -23.22
N PRO A 50 -21.02 12.18 -23.98
CA PRO A 50 -20.91 10.76 -23.72
C PRO A 50 -20.49 10.56 -22.27
N THR A 51 -21.31 9.80 -21.52
CA THR A 51 -21.02 9.47 -20.13
C THR A 51 -19.71 8.68 -20.10
N VAL A 52 -18.62 9.35 -19.71
CA VAL A 52 -17.32 8.70 -19.51
C VAL A 52 -17.55 7.55 -18.55
N LYS A 53 -17.35 6.32 -19.01
CA LYS A 53 -17.54 5.12 -18.19
C LYS A 53 -16.65 5.25 -16.96
N ALA A 54 -17.27 5.38 -15.79
CA ALA A 54 -16.55 5.60 -14.54
C ALA A 54 -15.56 4.44 -14.31
N LEU A 55 -14.29 4.77 -14.06
CA LEU A 55 -13.25 3.80 -13.78
C LEU A 55 -13.56 3.08 -12.46
N THR A 56 -13.65 1.75 -12.51
CA THR A 56 -13.80 0.92 -11.31
C THR A 56 -12.45 0.82 -10.60
N ARG A 57 -12.41 1.20 -9.31
CA ARG A 57 -11.22 1.13 -8.46
C ARG A 57 -11.38 0.04 -7.40
N CYS A 58 -10.28 -0.29 -6.72
CA CYS A 58 -10.38 -1.08 -5.49
C CYS A 58 -11.26 -0.36 -4.46
N GLU A 59 -12.10 -1.12 -3.74
CA GLU A 59 -13.03 -0.60 -2.74
C GLU A 59 -12.33 0.30 -1.72
N TRP A 60 -11.05 -0.01 -1.42
CA TRP A 60 -10.31 0.78 -0.45
C TRP A 60 -9.91 2.17 -0.91
N ALA A 61 -9.85 2.42 -2.21
CA ALA A 61 -9.56 3.74 -2.77
C ALA A 61 -10.80 4.64 -2.83
N SER A 62 -12.00 4.04 -2.79
CA SER A 62 -13.28 4.74 -2.91
C SER A 62 -14.11 4.82 -1.61
N GLU A 63 -14.00 3.85 -0.70
CA GLU A 63 -15.02 3.68 0.37
C GLU A 63 -14.50 3.86 1.82
N TYR A 64 -13.21 3.77 2.12
CA TYR A 64 -12.73 3.94 3.51
C TYR A 64 -12.69 5.40 3.98
N ALA A 65 -12.66 5.60 5.30
CA ALA A 65 -12.50 6.92 5.90
C ALA A 65 -11.16 7.55 5.48
N GLY A 66 -11.23 8.66 4.73
CA GLY A 66 -10.07 9.31 4.11
C GLY A 66 -9.75 8.81 2.69
N ALA A 67 -10.39 7.72 2.25
CA ALA A 67 -10.45 7.33 0.85
C ALA A 67 -11.38 8.30 0.10
N GLY A 68 -11.08 8.55 -1.17
CA GLY A 68 -11.74 9.60 -1.97
C GLY A 68 -11.06 10.96 -1.97
N SER A 69 -10.00 11.18 -1.16
CA SER A 69 -9.13 12.35 -1.36
C SER A 69 -8.41 12.21 -2.71
N LYS A 70 -8.14 13.35 -3.36
CA LYS A 70 -7.45 13.36 -4.67
C LYS A 70 -6.10 12.66 -4.58
N GLU A 71 -5.40 12.83 -3.46
CA GLU A 71 -4.10 12.23 -3.18
C GLU A 71 -4.19 10.71 -3.02
N TYR A 72 -5.22 10.21 -2.34
CA TYR A 72 -5.41 8.78 -2.11
C TYR A 72 -5.80 8.04 -3.40
N ILE A 73 -6.68 8.67 -4.21
CA ILE A 73 -7.04 8.17 -5.54
C ILE A 73 -5.82 8.22 -6.47
N HIS A 74 -5.07 9.32 -6.47
CA HIS A 74 -3.85 9.43 -7.27
C HIS A 74 -2.86 8.32 -6.91
N TYR A 75 -2.56 8.12 -5.62
CA TYR A 75 -1.70 7.04 -5.15
C TYR A 75 -2.15 5.66 -5.66
N HIS A 76 -3.44 5.34 -5.54
CA HIS A 76 -3.99 4.09 -6.08
C HIS A 76 -3.80 3.98 -7.59
N ASP A 77 -4.11 5.05 -8.32
CA ASP A 77 -4.16 5.05 -9.78
C ASP A 77 -2.76 5.05 -10.43
N THR A 78 -1.76 5.66 -9.78
CA THR A 78 -0.45 5.95 -10.40
C THR A 78 0.75 5.33 -9.70
N GLU A 79 0.60 4.81 -8.48
CA GLU A 79 1.72 4.27 -7.70
C GLU A 79 1.48 2.83 -7.21
N TRP A 80 0.37 2.59 -6.49
CA TRP A 80 0.16 1.33 -5.77
C TRP A 80 0.04 0.12 -6.71
N GLY A 81 0.79 -0.94 -6.40
CA GLY A 81 0.80 -2.19 -7.17
C GLY A 81 1.68 -2.15 -8.42
N ARG A 82 2.29 -1.01 -8.75
CA ARG A 82 3.20 -0.89 -9.91
C ARG A 82 4.63 -1.27 -9.47
N PRO A 83 5.34 -2.12 -10.23
CA PRO A 83 6.70 -2.53 -9.88
C PRO A 83 7.64 -1.34 -9.73
N VAL A 84 8.30 -1.26 -8.57
CA VAL A 84 9.32 -0.25 -8.28
C VAL A 84 10.69 -0.91 -8.15
N HIS A 85 11.66 -0.42 -8.92
CA HIS A 85 13.05 -0.91 -8.87
C HIS A 85 14.07 0.15 -8.42
N ASP A 86 13.61 1.35 -8.04
CA ASP A 86 14.49 2.40 -7.51
C ASP A 86 14.72 2.20 -6.00
N ASP A 87 15.99 2.18 -5.59
CA ASP A 87 16.40 1.92 -4.21
C ASP A 87 15.85 2.95 -3.22
N LYS A 88 15.80 4.24 -3.60
CA LYS A 88 15.33 5.31 -2.71
C LYS A 88 13.83 5.22 -2.52
N ILE A 89 13.08 4.93 -3.60
CA ILE A 89 11.62 4.75 -3.53
C ILE A 89 11.28 3.50 -2.70
N LEU A 90 11.98 2.39 -2.89
CA LEU A 90 11.78 1.18 -2.06
C LEU A 90 12.08 1.46 -0.59
N PHE A 91 13.18 2.17 -0.29
CA PHE A 91 13.52 2.56 1.08
C PHE A 91 12.47 3.51 1.68
N GLU A 92 12.00 4.50 0.90
CA GLU A 92 10.90 5.39 1.27
C GLU A 92 9.66 4.59 1.70
N PHE A 93 9.16 3.68 0.86
CA PHE A 93 7.99 2.88 1.19
C PHE A 93 8.20 2.01 2.42
N LEU A 94 9.37 1.36 2.56
CA LEU A 94 9.64 0.54 3.75
C LEU A 94 9.56 1.36 5.05
N VAL A 95 10.10 2.58 5.05
CA VAL A 95 10.02 3.49 6.20
C VAL A 95 8.59 3.97 6.45
N LEU A 96 7.86 4.36 5.40
CA LEU A 96 6.48 4.86 5.51
C LEU A 96 5.51 3.79 6.02
N GLU A 97 5.66 2.55 5.56
CA GLU A 97 4.88 1.39 6.01
C GLU A 97 5.15 1.09 7.48
N GLY A 98 6.42 1.16 7.93
CA GLY A 98 6.77 1.09 9.35
C GLY A 98 6.17 2.24 10.17
N ALA A 99 6.14 3.44 9.60
CA ALA A 99 5.55 4.62 10.24
C ALA A 99 4.01 4.53 10.38
N GLN A 100 3.35 3.75 9.52
CA GLN A 100 1.91 3.55 9.54
C GLN A 100 1.40 2.82 10.79
N ALA A 101 2.22 2.05 11.51
CA ALA A 101 1.76 1.25 12.65
C ALA A 101 0.91 2.07 13.65
N GLY A 102 -0.38 1.73 13.76
CA GLY A 102 -1.35 2.44 14.61
C GLY A 102 -2.06 3.64 13.97
N LEU A 103 -1.89 3.87 12.68
CA LEU A 103 -2.47 4.99 11.90
C LEU A 103 -3.10 4.49 10.60
N SER A 104 -3.90 5.35 9.94
CA SER A 104 -4.37 5.08 8.57
C SER A 104 -3.28 5.40 7.55
N TRP A 105 -3.24 4.68 6.43
CA TRP A 105 -2.34 4.99 5.32
C TRP A 105 -2.60 6.40 4.75
N ALA A 106 -3.86 6.85 4.72
CA ALA A 106 -4.20 8.23 4.33
C ALA A 106 -3.51 9.29 5.21
N THR A 107 -3.29 9.00 6.50
CA THR A 107 -2.52 9.89 7.39
C THR A 107 -1.06 9.97 6.97
N ILE A 108 -0.47 8.84 6.58
CA ILE A 108 0.92 8.77 6.12
C ILE A 108 1.08 9.47 4.77
N LEU A 109 0.19 9.21 3.81
CA LEU A 109 0.22 9.88 2.50
C LEU A 109 0.12 11.40 2.60
N LYS A 110 -0.77 11.92 3.47
CA LYS A 110 -0.87 13.37 3.74
C LYS A 110 0.42 13.97 4.31
N LYS A 111 1.24 13.16 4.98
CA LYS A 111 2.52 13.56 5.57
C LYS A 111 3.71 13.23 4.67
N ARG A 112 3.52 12.56 3.53
CA ARG A 112 4.61 12.00 2.71
C ARG A 112 5.58 13.07 2.21
N SER A 113 5.10 14.26 1.84
CA SER A 113 5.97 15.38 1.48
C SER A 113 6.84 15.85 2.64
N ALA A 114 6.27 15.97 3.85
CA ALA A 114 7.02 16.28 5.06
C ALA A 114 8.06 15.20 5.39
N TYR A 115 7.70 13.93 5.22
CA TYR A 115 8.64 12.80 5.35
C TYR A 115 9.80 12.88 4.36
N ARG A 116 9.54 13.20 3.07
CA ARG A 116 10.59 13.40 2.08
C ARG A 116 11.54 14.52 2.48
N THR A 117 11.03 15.66 2.94
CA THR A 117 11.90 16.75 3.45
C THR A 117 12.70 16.31 4.69
N ALA A 118 12.01 15.72 5.67
CA ALA A 118 12.59 15.25 6.93
C ALA A 118 13.74 14.25 6.75
N PHE A 119 13.59 13.33 5.79
CA PHE A 119 14.56 12.26 5.52
C PHE A 119 15.38 12.52 4.24
N LYS A 120 15.56 13.79 3.86
CA LYS A 120 16.41 14.20 2.72
C LYS A 120 16.13 13.42 1.42
N GLY A 121 14.85 13.30 1.05
CA GLY A 121 14.39 12.56 -0.11
C GLY A 121 14.56 11.05 -0.01
N PHE A 122 14.71 10.52 1.22
CA PHE A 122 15.02 9.11 1.49
C PHE A 122 16.32 8.64 0.83
N ASP A 123 17.28 9.56 0.70
CA ASP A 123 18.64 9.20 0.32
C ASP A 123 19.28 8.35 1.43
N ILE A 124 19.57 7.08 1.13
CA ILE A 124 20.02 6.08 2.10
C ILE A 124 21.30 6.53 2.82
N ASP A 125 22.25 7.10 2.09
CA ASP A 125 23.52 7.58 2.65
C ASP A 125 23.30 8.81 3.54
N ALA A 126 22.48 9.76 3.09
CA ALA A 126 22.19 10.96 3.85
C ALA A 126 21.43 10.67 5.16
N VAL A 127 20.51 9.70 5.16
CA VAL A 127 19.76 9.27 6.35
C VAL A 127 20.64 8.47 7.31
N THR A 128 21.59 7.69 6.78
CA THR A 128 22.58 6.94 7.59
C THR A 128 23.41 7.87 8.49
N ALA A 129 23.67 9.10 8.04
CA ALA A 129 24.43 10.11 8.77
C ALA A 129 23.63 10.81 9.89
N PHE A 130 22.33 10.54 10.06
CA PHE A 130 21.53 11.20 11.09
C PHE A 130 21.96 10.75 12.50
N GLY A 131 22.17 11.72 13.38
CA GLY A 131 22.48 11.53 14.80
C GLY A 131 21.34 11.99 15.71
N ASP A 132 21.63 12.11 17.00
CA ASP A 132 20.62 12.51 17.99
C ASP A 132 20.05 13.91 17.74
N LYS A 133 20.85 14.84 17.17
CA LYS A 133 20.39 16.18 16.81
C LYS A 133 19.26 16.13 15.77
N GLU A 134 19.43 15.34 14.72
CA GLU A 134 18.38 15.13 13.71
C GLU A 134 17.16 14.44 14.32
N VAL A 135 17.36 13.48 15.22
CA VAL A 135 16.23 12.83 15.91
C VAL A 135 15.41 13.83 16.72
N GLU A 136 16.05 14.73 17.49
CA GLU A 136 15.32 15.77 18.23
C GLU A 136 14.61 16.75 17.29
N ALA A 137 15.27 17.18 16.21
CA ALA A 137 14.65 18.05 15.21
C ALA A 137 13.40 17.41 14.56
N LEU A 138 13.46 16.11 14.28
CA LEU A 138 12.34 15.33 13.72
C LEU A 138 11.23 15.03 14.73
N LEU A 139 11.49 15.16 16.03
CA LEU A 139 10.47 15.08 17.07
C LEU A 139 9.73 16.40 17.28
N ALA A 140 10.27 17.50 16.78
CA ALA A 140 9.65 18.81 16.89
C ALA A 140 8.36 18.90 16.04
N PRO A 141 7.34 19.66 16.46
CA PRO A 141 6.10 19.88 15.68
C PRO A 141 6.32 20.30 14.22
N GLU A 142 7.37 21.07 13.97
CA GLU A 142 7.73 21.69 12.69
C GLU A 142 8.12 20.66 11.63
N SER A 143 8.54 19.45 12.05
CA SER A 143 8.89 18.36 11.14
C SER A 143 7.72 17.87 10.29
N GLY A 144 6.47 18.06 10.75
CA GLY A 144 5.26 17.63 10.05
C GLY A 144 5.04 16.11 10.00
N ILE A 145 6.00 15.28 10.43
CA ILE A 145 5.93 13.81 10.41
C ILE A 145 5.21 13.24 11.64
N VAL A 146 5.11 11.91 11.72
CA VAL A 146 4.65 11.24 12.95
C VAL A 146 5.77 11.31 13.98
N ARG A 147 5.52 12.09 15.04
CA ARG A 147 6.47 12.35 16.14
C ARG A 147 6.57 11.16 17.09
N HIS A 148 7.26 10.12 16.65
CA HIS A 148 7.49 8.91 17.43
C HIS A 148 8.95 8.50 17.37
N ARG A 149 9.68 8.67 18.49
CA ARG A 149 11.14 8.48 18.58
C ARG A 149 11.58 7.12 18.06
N GLY A 150 10.86 6.04 18.41
CA GLY A 150 11.18 4.69 17.95
C GLY A 150 11.06 4.50 16.44
N LYS A 151 10.11 5.20 15.78
CA LYS A 151 9.90 5.10 14.32
C LYS A 151 10.99 5.89 13.58
N ILE A 152 11.36 7.05 14.09
CA ILE A 152 12.46 7.86 13.56
C ILE A 152 13.79 7.11 13.68
N LYS A 153 14.12 6.60 14.88
CA LYS A 153 15.33 5.78 15.08
C LYS A 153 15.33 4.51 14.22
N SER A 154 14.17 3.91 14.01
CA SER A 154 14.03 2.78 13.09
C SER A 154 14.36 3.15 11.65
N ALA A 155 13.92 4.30 11.15
CA ALA A 155 14.25 4.74 9.79
C ALA A 155 15.77 4.90 9.60
N ILE A 156 16.46 5.50 10.59
CA ILE A 156 17.92 5.68 10.56
C ILE A 156 18.65 4.32 10.61
N ASN A 157 18.20 3.41 11.50
CA ASN A 157 18.75 2.06 11.56
C ASN A 157 18.54 1.28 10.25
N ASN A 158 17.33 1.36 9.69
CA ASN A 158 17.00 0.69 8.44
C ASN A 158 17.80 1.27 7.26
N ALA A 159 18.14 2.57 7.27
CA ALA A 159 19.04 3.17 6.27
C ALA A 159 20.44 2.56 6.33
N LYS A 160 21.00 2.39 7.54
CA LYS A 160 22.32 1.75 7.74
C LYS A 160 22.34 0.33 7.16
N LEU A 161 21.33 -0.46 7.47
CA LEU A 161 21.20 -1.83 6.98
C LEU A 161 20.91 -1.89 5.46
N ALA A 162 20.15 -0.94 4.92
CA ALA A 162 19.96 -0.81 3.48
C ALA A 162 21.29 -0.45 2.78
N GLN A 163 22.11 0.43 3.37
CA GLN A 163 23.44 0.75 2.86
C GLN A 163 24.37 -0.47 2.85
N GLU A 164 24.32 -1.31 3.90
CA GLU A 164 25.04 -2.58 3.94
C GLU A 164 24.58 -3.53 2.83
N ILE A 165 23.26 -3.66 2.63
CA ILE A 165 22.70 -4.44 1.51
C ILE A 165 23.18 -3.90 0.16
N VAL A 166 23.21 -2.58 -0.04
CA VAL A 166 23.73 -1.97 -1.27
C VAL A 166 25.20 -2.35 -1.48
N LYS A 167 26.03 -2.39 -0.42
CA LYS A 167 27.42 -2.84 -0.52
C LYS A 167 27.55 -4.34 -0.85
N GLU A 168 26.68 -5.18 -0.28
CA GLU A 168 26.70 -6.64 -0.48
C GLU A 168 26.12 -7.08 -1.83
N HIS A 169 25.03 -6.45 -2.26
CA HIS A 169 24.20 -6.88 -3.38
C HIS A 169 24.18 -5.87 -4.55
N GLY A 170 24.94 -4.78 -4.44
CA GLY A 170 25.00 -3.68 -5.41
C GLY A 170 23.78 -2.75 -5.40
N SER A 171 22.61 -3.22 -4.93
CA SER A 171 21.37 -2.44 -4.86
C SER A 171 20.40 -3.04 -3.84
N PHE A 172 19.66 -2.14 -3.18
CA PHE A 172 18.58 -2.51 -2.26
C PHE A 172 17.42 -3.18 -2.99
N SER A 173 17.06 -2.68 -4.17
CA SER A 173 16.10 -3.27 -5.10
C SER A 173 16.50 -4.68 -5.51
N ASN A 174 17.75 -4.87 -5.95
CA ASN A 174 18.25 -6.20 -6.33
C ASN A 174 18.06 -7.21 -5.20
N TYR A 175 18.43 -6.84 -3.97
CA TYR A 175 18.23 -7.70 -2.81
C TYR A 175 16.75 -8.00 -2.57
N MET A 176 15.89 -6.97 -2.54
CA MET A 176 14.47 -7.12 -2.25
C MET A 176 13.77 -8.01 -3.29
N TRP A 177 13.99 -7.76 -4.57
CA TRP A 177 13.35 -8.50 -5.66
C TRP A 177 13.91 -9.92 -5.81
N SER A 178 15.24 -10.10 -5.79
CA SER A 178 15.84 -11.43 -5.98
C SER A 178 15.67 -12.36 -4.78
N THR A 179 15.64 -11.82 -3.55
CA THR A 179 15.54 -12.63 -2.33
C THR A 179 14.12 -13.14 -2.09
N PHE A 180 13.12 -12.31 -2.38
CA PHE A 180 11.73 -12.60 -1.99
C PHE A 180 10.82 -12.99 -3.15
N LEU A 181 11.17 -12.70 -4.41
CA LEU A 181 10.30 -13.00 -5.54
C LEU A 181 10.87 -14.09 -6.44
N PRO A 182 10.05 -15.09 -6.84
CA PRO A 182 10.44 -16.08 -7.81
C PRO A 182 10.88 -15.40 -9.12
N ASN A 183 12.12 -15.64 -9.53
CA ASN A 183 12.74 -15.04 -10.72
C ASN A 183 12.72 -13.50 -10.74
N GLY A 184 12.59 -12.85 -9.57
CA GLY A 184 12.47 -11.40 -9.48
C GLY A 184 11.22 -10.82 -10.14
N LYS A 185 10.14 -11.60 -10.28
CA LYS A 185 8.89 -11.17 -10.93
C LYS A 185 7.76 -10.92 -9.93
N PRO A 186 6.88 -9.92 -10.18
CA PRO A 186 5.70 -9.70 -9.35
C PRO A 186 4.79 -10.93 -9.25
N ILE A 187 4.22 -11.14 -8.07
CA ILE A 187 3.15 -12.12 -7.87
C ILE A 187 1.82 -11.46 -8.23
N VAL A 188 1.12 -12.01 -9.22
CA VAL A 188 -0.18 -11.49 -9.66
C VAL A 188 -1.29 -12.35 -9.07
N ASN A 189 -2.03 -11.79 -8.11
CA ASN A 189 -3.21 -12.44 -7.56
C ASN A 189 -4.45 -12.17 -8.43
N LYS A 190 -5.55 -12.88 -8.16
CA LYS A 190 -6.81 -12.80 -8.92
C LYS A 190 -8.01 -12.59 -8.00
N TRP A 191 -7.85 -11.74 -6.98
CA TRP A 191 -8.91 -11.45 -6.02
C TRP A 191 -10.09 -10.77 -6.72
N THR A 192 -11.31 -11.21 -6.43
CA THR A 192 -12.52 -10.61 -7.00
C THR A 192 -13.12 -9.53 -6.10
N CYS A 193 -12.76 -9.52 -4.82
CA CYS A 193 -13.18 -8.50 -3.85
C CYS A 193 -12.13 -8.34 -2.72
N LEU A 194 -12.18 -7.22 -1.99
CA LEU A 194 -11.19 -6.91 -0.96
C LEU A 194 -11.21 -7.89 0.21
N SER A 195 -12.34 -8.53 0.53
CA SER A 195 -12.42 -9.49 1.64
C SER A 195 -11.59 -10.76 1.41
N GLN A 196 -11.16 -11.02 0.18
CA GLN A 196 -10.25 -12.12 -0.15
C GLN A 196 -8.77 -11.74 0.02
N VAL A 197 -8.45 -10.45 -0.02
CA VAL A 197 -7.08 -9.95 0.10
C VAL A 197 -6.63 -10.11 1.56
N PRO A 198 -5.59 -10.90 1.86
CA PRO A 198 -5.17 -11.10 3.23
C PRO A 198 -4.41 -9.88 3.76
N SER A 199 -4.24 -9.78 5.08
CA SER A 199 -3.41 -8.72 5.70
C SER A 199 -1.93 -9.11 5.85
N LYS A 200 -1.57 -10.33 5.47
CA LYS A 200 -0.22 -10.90 5.46
C LYS A 200 -0.21 -12.19 4.62
N SER A 201 0.96 -12.61 4.16
CA SER A 201 1.17 -13.88 3.47
C SER A 201 2.32 -14.65 4.11
N ASP A 202 2.51 -15.92 3.75
CA ASP A 202 3.68 -16.68 4.17
C ASP A 202 4.98 -16.00 3.71
N LEU A 203 4.98 -15.48 2.49
CA LEU A 203 6.12 -14.75 1.93
C LEU A 203 6.41 -13.45 2.70
N SER A 204 5.38 -12.70 3.11
CA SER A 204 5.61 -11.50 3.95
C SER A 204 6.07 -11.85 5.37
N GLY A 205 5.70 -13.04 5.85
CA GLY A 205 6.24 -13.64 7.08
C GLY A 205 7.75 -13.90 6.96
N GLU A 206 8.17 -14.55 5.88
CA GLU A 206 9.60 -14.81 5.61
C GLU A 206 10.39 -13.52 5.36
N MET A 207 9.81 -12.54 4.65
CA MET A 207 10.41 -11.21 4.50
C MET A 207 10.63 -10.54 5.86
N SER A 208 9.59 -10.48 6.71
CA SER A 208 9.70 -9.93 8.06
C SER A 208 10.79 -10.64 8.87
N LYS A 209 10.82 -11.97 8.85
CA LYS A 209 11.81 -12.77 9.59
C LYS A 209 13.24 -12.50 9.09
N THR A 210 13.43 -12.47 7.78
CA THR A 210 14.72 -12.23 7.13
C THR A 210 15.23 -10.83 7.42
N LEU A 211 14.40 -9.80 7.26
CA LEU A 211 14.76 -8.41 7.55
C LEU A 211 15.06 -8.21 9.04
N LYS A 212 14.25 -8.78 9.95
CA LYS A 212 14.53 -8.73 11.40
C LYS A 212 15.83 -9.44 11.77
N LYS A 213 16.16 -10.56 11.13
CA LYS A 213 17.44 -11.25 11.35
C LYS A 213 18.64 -10.37 10.95
N ARG A 214 18.47 -9.52 9.93
CA ARG A 214 19.45 -8.48 9.57
C ARG A 214 19.42 -7.25 10.48
N GLY A 215 18.49 -7.15 11.42
CA GLY A 215 18.39 -6.04 12.37
C GLY A 215 17.41 -4.94 11.98
N PHE A 216 16.62 -5.10 10.91
CA PHE A 216 15.59 -4.12 10.56
C PHE A 216 14.49 -4.07 11.62
N ASN A 217 13.99 -2.86 11.88
CA ASN A 217 12.93 -2.59 12.85
C ASN A 217 11.66 -2.07 12.15
N PHE A 218 10.52 -2.21 12.82
CA PHE A 218 9.19 -1.86 12.30
C PHE A 218 8.79 -2.60 11.00
N VAL A 219 9.36 -3.78 10.76
CA VAL A 219 9.10 -4.64 9.59
C VAL A 219 8.34 -5.91 9.99
N GLY A 220 7.14 -5.78 10.54
CA GLY A 220 6.29 -6.93 10.87
C GLY A 220 5.67 -7.58 9.61
N PRO A 221 5.15 -8.82 9.68
CA PRO A 221 4.60 -9.50 8.49
C PRO A 221 3.50 -8.73 7.77
N THR A 222 2.66 -8.00 8.50
CA THR A 222 1.63 -7.12 7.90
C THR A 222 2.26 -5.91 7.23
N THR A 223 3.26 -5.27 7.86
CA THR A 223 4.01 -4.16 7.25
C THR A 223 4.73 -4.61 5.97
N CYS A 224 5.37 -5.77 6.00
CA CYS A 224 6.02 -6.34 4.82
C CYS A 224 5.02 -6.63 3.70
N TYR A 225 3.82 -7.12 4.03
CA TYR A 225 2.79 -7.37 3.01
C TYR A 225 2.28 -6.08 2.38
N SER A 226 1.97 -5.06 3.20
CA SER A 226 1.60 -3.74 2.70
C SER A 226 2.70 -3.13 1.81
N PHE A 227 3.96 -3.24 2.22
CA PHE A 227 5.12 -2.84 1.42
C PHE A 227 5.16 -3.56 0.07
N MET A 228 5.04 -4.88 0.07
CA MET A 228 5.03 -5.70 -1.15
C MET A 228 3.90 -5.28 -2.11
N GLN A 229 2.72 -4.99 -1.58
CA GLN A 229 1.59 -4.48 -2.36
C GLN A 229 1.88 -3.08 -2.90
N ALA A 230 2.38 -2.17 -2.06
CA ALA A 230 2.64 -0.78 -2.42
C ALA A 230 3.64 -0.65 -3.57
N VAL A 231 4.72 -1.43 -3.52
CA VAL A 231 5.84 -1.35 -4.48
C VAL A 231 5.72 -2.34 -5.65
N GLY A 232 4.57 -2.98 -5.79
CA GLY A 232 4.26 -3.86 -6.92
C GLY A 232 5.00 -5.19 -6.93
N MET A 233 5.53 -5.64 -5.79
CA MET A 233 6.00 -7.02 -5.64
C MET A 233 4.83 -8.01 -5.68
N VAL A 234 3.66 -7.57 -5.20
CA VAL A 234 2.39 -8.29 -5.32
C VAL A 234 1.36 -7.36 -5.95
N ASN A 235 0.74 -7.80 -7.03
CA ASN A 235 -0.42 -7.12 -7.61
C ASN A 235 -1.69 -7.65 -6.96
N ASP A 236 -2.20 -6.89 -5.98
CA ASP A 236 -3.43 -7.16 -5.25
C ASP A 236 -4.59 -6.24 -5.64
N HIS A 237 -4.49 -5.53 -6.77
CA HIS A 237 -5.67 -4.90 -7.33
C HIS A 237 -6.72 -5.99 -7.54
N ILE A 238 -7.97 -5.75 -7.12
CA ILE A 238 -9.05 -6.68 -7.42
C ILE A 238 -9.23 -6.76 -8.94
N ALA A 239 -9.62 -7.91 -9.47
CA ALA A 239 -9.71 -8.16 -10.92
C ALA A 239 -10.64 -7.18 -11.66
N GLY A 240 -11.62 -6.59 -10.96
CA GLY A 240 -12.51 -5.56 -11.50
C GLY A 240 -11.92 -4.14 -11.51
N CYS A 241 -10.76 -3.91 -10.89
CA CYS A 241 -10.10 -2.61 -10.86
C CYS A 241 -9.42 -2.31 -12.20
N PHE A 242 -9.55 -1.08 -12.72
CA PHE A 242 -8.90 -0.68 -13.98
C PHE A 242 -7.37 -0.73 -13.93
N CYS A 243 -6.77 -0.63 -12.72
CA CYS A 243 -5.33 -0.75 -12.52
C CYS A 243 -4.84 -2.20 -12.53
N TYR A 244 -5.72 -3.19 -12.45
CA TYR A 244 -5.34 -4.60 -12.42
C TYR A 244 -4.52 -5.00 -13.65
N SER A 245 -5.07 -4.80 -14.84
CA SER A 245 -4.39 -5.14 -16.10
C SER A 245 -3.14 -4.28 -16.32
N ILE A 246 -3.20 -3.00 -15.94
CA ILE A 246 -2.05 -2.08 -16.06
C ILE A 246 -0.86 -2.60 -15.25
N CYS A 247 -1.09 -3.02 -14.00
CA CYS A 247 -0.02 -3.54 -13.15
C CYS A 247 0.46 -4.93 -13.60
N CYS A 248 -0.43 -5.77 -14.15
CA CYS A 248 -0.04 -7.04 -14.78
C CYS A 248 0.91 -6.82 -15.96
N ASP A 249 0.66 -5.81 -16.80
CA ASP A 249 1.47 -5.55 -18.00
C ASP A 249 2.84 -4.94 -17.66
N LEU A 250 2.90 -4.09 -16.62
CA LEU A 250 4.16 -3.55 -16.11
C LEU A 250 5.06 -4.59 -15.43
N GLY A 251 4.48 -5.69 -14.95
CA GLY A 251 5.21 -6.75 -14.25
C GLY A 251 5.72 -7.89 -15.13
N ARG A 252 5.57 -7.82 -16.46
CA ARG A 252 5.97 -8.90 -17.38
C ARG A 252 7.46 -8.95 -17.64
#